data_AF-A0A4Y2URU9-F1
#
_entry.id   AF-A0A4Y2URU9-F1
#
_cell.length_a   1.000
_cell.length_b   1.000
_cell.length_c   1.000
_cell.angle_alpha   90.00
_cell.angle_beta   90.00
_cell.angle_gamma   90.00
#
_symmetry.space_group_name_H-M   'P 1'
#
loop_
_entity.id
_entity.type
_entity.pdbx_description
1 polymer ?
#
loop_
_entity_poly.entity_id
_entity_poly.type
_entity_poly.pdbx_seq_one_letter_code
_entity_poly.pdbx_strand_id
1 'polypeptide(L)'
;MKRNDVSLKEFCSQLEIVERMNPRDACYGGTTNATRLFYDGEAKYIDFTSLYQYVNKYCSYPTGHPEIITNNFGDISEYFGIAKCSILPPRGLYHPVLLFRSNENLHFLYAHRVFKHVAAHVGMKIEIAF
;
A
#
# COMPACT_ATOMS: atom_id res chain seq x y z
N MET A 1 -11.74 40.10 3.30
CA MET A 1 -12.81 40.39 2.31
C MET A 1 -13.20 39.17 1.44
N LYS A 2 -12.27 38.37 0.89
CA LYS A 2 -12.58 37.26 -0.06
C LYS A 2 -13.23 35.96 0.49
N ARG A 3 -13.67 35.89 1.76
CA ARG A 3 -14.12 34.62 2.40
C ARG A 3 -15.57 34.24 2.10
N ASN A 4 -16.38 35.20 1.64
CA ASN A 4 -17.82 35.05 1.40
C ASN A 4 -18.21 35.16 -0.09
N ASP A 5 -17.22 35.24 -0.99
CA ASP A 5 -17.49 35.33 -2.42
C ASP A 5 -18.06 34.01 -2.94
N VAL A 6 -19.25 34.06 -3.55
CA VAL A 6 -19.98 32.87 -4.01
C VAL A 6 -19.24 32.24 -5.20
N SER A 7 -18.68 33.06 -6.09
CA SER A 7 -17.95 32.59 -7.28
C SER A 7 -16.72 31.76 -6.92
N LEU A 8 -15.97 32.16 -5.89
CA LEU A 8 -14.82 31.42 -5.38
C LEU A 8 -15.24 30.12 -4.68
N LYS A 9 -16.42 30.06 -4.05
CA LYS A 9 -16.93 28.82 -3.44
C LYS A 9 -17.36 27.82 -4.50
N GLU A 10 -18.06 28.27 -5.53
CA GLU A 10 -18.46 27.42 -6.67
C GLU A 10 -17.22 26.89 -7.39
N PHE A 11 -16.25 27.75 -7.74
CA PHE A 11 -14.98 27.32 -8.33
C PHE A 11 -14.23 26.31 -7.44
N CYS A 12 -14.05 26.60 -6.14
CA CYS A 12 -13.40 25.65 -5.22
C CYS A 12 -14.18 24.34 -5.03
N SER A 13 -15.50 24.32 -5.22
CA SER A 13 -16.30 23.09 -5.19
C SER A 13 -16.19 22.24 -6.45
N GLN A 14 -15.78 22.84 -7.57
CA GLN A 14 -15.48 22.17 -8.84
C GLN A 14 -14.04 21.61 -8.88
N LEU A 15 -13.16 22.08 -7.98
CA LEU A 15 -11.82 21.52 -7.83
C LEU A 15 -11.90 20.18 -7.09
N GLU A 16 -11.63 19.09 -7.80
CA GLU A 16 -11.34 17.80 -7.18
C GLU A 16 -9.95 17.84 -6.53
N ILE A 17 -9.88 18.40 -5.31
CA ILE A 17 -8.64 18.51 -4.55
C ILE A 17 -8.27 17.13 -3.98
N VAL A 18 -7.60 16.32 -4.81
CA VAL A 18 -7.02 15.03 -4.39
C VAL A 18 -5.83 15.29 -3.48
N GLU A 19 -5.86 14.72 -2.28
CA GLU A 19 -4.73 14.75 -1.36
C GLU A 19 -3.54 13.95 -1.93
N ARG A 20 -2.40 14.63 -2.09
CA ARG A 20 -1.14 14.03 -2.56
C ARG A 20 -0.79 12.81 -1.72
N MET A 21 -0.44 11.69 -2.37
CA MET A 21 0.04 10.51 -1.66
C MET A 21 1.30 10.83 -0.85
N ASN A 22 1.33 10.38 0.40
CA ASN A 22 2.53 10.33 1.23
C ASN A 22 3.21 8.96 1.05
N PRO A 23 4.43 8.87 0.47
CA PRO A 23 5.11 7.59 0.25
C PRO A 23 5.35 6.77 1.53
N ARG A 24 5.37 7.42 2.71
CA ARG A 24 5.54 6.74 4.00
C ARG A 24 4.36 5.83 4.36
N ASP A 25 3.20 6.02 3.74
CA ASP A 25 2.00 5.20 3.99
C ASP A 25 2.14 3.79 3.38
N ALA A 26 3.04 3.64 2.39
CA ALA A 26 3.45 2.33 1.86
C ALA A 26 4.52 1.64 2.72
N CYS A 27 5.17 2.35 3.64
CA CYS A 27 6.25 1.81 4.46
C CYS A 27 5.70 1.01 5.65
N TYR A 28 5.62 -0.31 5.47
CA TYR A 28 5.32 -1.30 6.50
C TYR A 28 6.59 -1.94 7.06
N GLY A 29 6.53 -2.38 8.32
CA GLY A 29 7.59 -3.18 8.93
C GLY A 29 7.41 -4.68 8.65
N GLY A 30 8.10 -5.51 9.43
CA GLY A 30 7.89 -6.95 9.42
C GLY A 30 6.44 -7.33 9.74
N THR A 31 5.97 -8.44 9.15
CA THR A 31 4.62 -8.95 9.36
C THR A 31 4.59 -10.01 10.47
N THR A 32 3.67 -9.86 11.41
CA THR A 32 3.43 -10.83 12.48
C THR A 32 1.96 -11.25 12.44
N ASN A 33 1.69 -12.54 12.21
CA ASN A 33 0.34 -13.05 12.08
C ASN A 33 0.17 -14.38 12.83
N ALA A 34 -0.76 -14.42 13.79
CA ALA A 34 -1.10 -15.64 14.52
C ALA A 34 -2.18 -16.43 13.76
N THR A 35 -1.77 -17.43 12.98
CA THR A 35 -2.72 -18.28 12.22
C THR A 35 -3.42 -19.32 13.11
N ARG A 36 -2.80 -19.70 14.24
CA ARG A 36 -3.35 -20.65 15.21
C ARG A 36 -2.95 -20.21 16.63
N LEU A 37 -3.93 -20.06 17.52
CA LEU A 37 -3.70 -19.57 18.89
C LEU A 37 -3.20 -20.66 19.86
N PHE A 38 -3.55 -21.92 19.60
CA PHE A 38 -3.13 -23.06 20.41
C PHE A 38 -2.82 -24.26 19.53
N TYR A 39 -1.65 -24.86 19.74
CA TYR A 39 -1.18 -26.07 19.07
C TYR A 39 -0.65 -27.02 20.15
N ASP A 40 -1.06 -28.29 20.09
CA ASP A 40 -0.64 -29.34 20.99
C ASP A 40 0.16 -30.37 20.17
N GLY A 41 1.40 -30.64 20.60
CA GLY A 41 2.41 -31.40 19.84
C GLY A 41 3.66 -30.60 19.48
N GLU A 42 4.59 -31.25 18.77
CA GLU A 42 5.86 -30.66 18.35
C GLU A 42 5.71 -29.72 17.15
N ALA A 43 6.32 -28.54 17.22
CA ALA A 43 6.29 -27.53 16.16
C ALA A 43 7.69 -27.30 15.58
N LYS A 44 7.78 -27.18 14.25
CA LYS A 44 9.03 -26.84 13.56
C LYS A 44 9.21 -25.32 13.48
N TYR A 45 10.28 -24.81 14.09
CA TYR A 45 10.73 -23.44 13.88
C TYR A 45 11.55 -23.33 12.59
N ILE A 46 11.29 -22.29 11.80
CA ILE A 46 12.04 -21.95 10.58
C ILE A 46 12.24 -20.44 10.60
N ASP A 47 13.47 -19.99 10.38
CA ASP A 47 13.85 -18.58 10.38
C ASP A 47 14.85 -18.28 9.25
N PHE A 48 14.91 -17.02 8.83
CA PHE A 48 15.77 -16.53 7.77
C PHE A 48 16.91 -15.69 8.34
N THR A 49 18.10 -16.29 8.43
CA THR A 49 19.32 -15.58 8.83
C THR A 49 19.56 -14.37 7.94
N SER A 50 19.56 -13.17 8.53
CA SER A 50 19.88 -11.91 7.86
C SER A 50 18.96 -11.53 6.68
N LEU A 51 17.65 -11.78 6.82
CA LEU A 51 16.63 -11.48 5.79
C LEU A 51 16.75 -10.05 5.20
N TYR A 52 16.82 -9.02 6.04
CA TYR A 52 16.89 -7.63 5.55
C TYR A 52 18.18 -7.35 4.77
N GLN A 53 19.32 -7.90 5.20
CA GLN A 53 20.60 -7.75 4.48
C GLN A 53 20.57 -8.48 3.12
N TYR A 54 19.89 -9.62 3.04
CA TYR A 54 19.67 -10.34 1.78
C TYR A 54 18.82 -9.49 0.82
N VAL A 55 17.68 -8.98 1.27
CA VAL A 55 16.80 -8.13 0.45
C VAL A 55 17.53 -6.86 0.00
N ASN A 56 18.23 -6.16 0.91
CA ASN A 56 19.04 -4.97 0.59
C ASN A 56 20.14 -5.22 -0.46
N LYS A 57 20.63 -6.46 -0.59
CA LYS A 57 21.70 -6.84 -1.52
C LYS A 57 21.17 -7.30 -2.88
N TYR A 58 20.05 -8.01 -2.91
CA TYR A 58 19.57 -8.73 -4.10
C TYR A 58 18.30 -8.16 -4.73
N CYS A 59 17.52 -7.35 -4.01
CA CYS A 59 16.29 -6.75 -4.53
C CYS A 59 16.55 -5.36 -5.11
N SER A 60 15.72 -4.96 -6.08
CA SER A 60 15.76 -3.62 -6.68
C SER A 60 15.07 -2.60 -5.77
N TYR A 61 15.68 -1.43 -5.64
CA TYR A 61 15.16 -0.29 -4.86
C TYR A 61 14.91 0.91 -5.78
N PRO A 62 13.98 1.83 -5.42
CA PRO A 62 13.83 3.07 -6.16
C PRO A 62 15.06 3.95 -5.92
N THR A 63 15.59 4.53 -6.99
CA THR A 63 16.72 5.46 -6.93
C THR A 63 16.44 6.68 -7.79
N GLY A 64 16.98 7.84 -7.42
CA GLY A 64 16.72 9.10 -8.11
C GLY A 64 15.40 9.77 -7.72
N HIS A 65 14.89 10.63 -8.62
CA HIS A 65 13.63 11.34 -8.42
C HIS A 65 12.44 10.51 -8.95
N PRO A 66 11.32 10.44 -8.22
CA PRO A 66 10.15 9.69 -8.68
C PRO A 66 9.43 10.41 -9.82
N GLU A 67 8.99 9.65 -10.82
CA GLU A 67 7.99 10.10 -11.78
C GLU A 67 6.60 10.09 -11.13
N ILE A 68 5.77 11.09 -11.49
CA ILE A 68 4.45 11.36 -10.91
C ILE A 68 3.41 11.25 -12.02
N ILE A 69 2.68 10.14 -12.04
CA ILE A 69 1.68 9.81 -13.07
C ILE A 69 0.30 9.91 -12.42
N THR A 70 -0.55 10.84 -12.87
CA THR A 70 -1.87 11.12 -12.25
C THR A 70 -3.06 10.84 -13.17
N ASN A 71 -2.82 10.37 -14.39
CA ASN A 71 -3.83 10.05 -15.38
C ASN A 71 -3.26 9.08 -16.44
N ASN A 72 -4.14 8.53 -17.28
CA ASN A 72 -3.78 7.66 -18.41
C ASN A 72 -2.95 6.43 -18.03
N PHE A 73 -3.35 5.73 -16.96
CA PHE A 73 -2.69 4.52 -16.50
C PHE A 73 -2.76 3.39 -17.54
N GLY A 74 -1.61 2.77 -17.82
CA GLY A 74 -1.47 1.52 -18.55
C GLY A 74 -1.76 0.29 -17.67
N ASP A 75 -1.21 -0.86 -18.04
CA ASP A 75 -1.35 -2.07 -17.22
C ASP A 75 -0.51 -1.96 -15.94
N ILE A 76 -1.04 -2.46 -14.81
CA ILE A 76 -0.35 -2.34 -13.53
C ILE A 76 1.03 -3.03 -13.50
N SER A 77 1.27 -4.02 -14.36
CA SER A 77 2.56 -4.70 -14.48
C SER A 77 3.63 -3.91 -15.25
N GLU A 78 3.23 -2.89 -16.03
CA GLU A 78 4.13 -1.96 -16.71
C GLU A 78 4.78 -1.01 -15.70
N TYR A 79 4.00 -0.63 -14.69
CA TYR A 79 4.46 0.20 -13.61
C TYR A 79 5.50 -0.50 -12.78
N PHE A 80 6.68 0.08 -12.89
CA PHE A 80 7.39 0.54 -11.71
C PHE A 80 6.27 1.12 -10.75
N GLY A 81 5.95 0.63 -9.53
CA GLY A 81 4.88 1.17 -8.65
C GLY A 81 5.08 1.26 -7.11
N ILE A 82 4.99 2.46 -6.50
CA ILE A 82 4.08 2.67 -5.33
C ILE A 82 2.78 3.21 -5.93
N ALA A 83 1.65 2.56 -5.67
CA ALA A 83 0.35 3.02 -6.18
C ALA A 83 -0.66 3.27 -5.04
N LYS A 84 -1.47 4.33 -5.16
CA LYS A 84 -2.59 4.62 -4.24
C LYS A 84 -3.91 4.14 -4.85
N CYS A 85 -4.21 2.85 -4.72
CA CYS A 85 -5.35 2.24 -5.39
C CYS A 85 -6.39 1.65 -4.43
N SER A 86 -7.60 1.43 -4.94
CA SER A 86 -8.70 0.77 -4.23
C SER A 86 -8.74 -0.71 -4.63
N ILE A 87 -8.26 -1.59 -3.75
CA ILE A 87 -8.14 -3.04 -4.03
C ILE A 87 -9.30 -3.82 -3.39
N LEU A 88 -9.85 -4.80 -4.12
CA LEU A 88 -10.69 -5.84 -3.55
C LEU A 88 -9.80 -6.94 -2.93
N PRO A 89 -10.01 -7.33 -1.65
CA PRO A 89 -9.12 -8.29 -1.00
C PRO A 89 -9.17 -9.67 -1.69
N PRO A 90 -8.02 -10.29 -1.98
CA PRO A 90 -7.95 -11.60 -2.61
C PRO A 90 -8.62 -12.66 -1.73
N ARG A 91 -9.37 -13.55 -2.36
CA ARG A 91 -10.16 -14.62 -1.70
C ARG A 91 -9.43 -15.95 -1.78
N GLY A 92 -9.66 -16.82 -0.79
CA GLY A 92 -9.13 -18.19 -0.78
C GLY A 92 -7.65 -18.32 -0.38
N LEU A 93 -7.04 -17.26 0.18
CA LEU A 93 -5.68 -17.33 0.71
C LEU A 93 -5.68 -17.85 2.16
N TYR A 94 -4.74 -18.75 2.47
CA TYR A 94 -4.52 -19.23 3.84
C TYR A 94 -3.83 -18.18 4.73
N HIS A 95 -2.92 -17.39 4.14
CA HIS A 95 -2.34 -16.22 4.79
C HIS A 95 -2.72 -14.95 4.02
N PRO A 96 -3.12 -13.87 4.71
CA PRO A 96 -3.46 -12.61 4.09
C PRO A 96 -2.19 -11.92 3.56
N VAL A 97 -2.29 -11.32 2.38
CA VAL A 97 -1.15 -10.63 1.72
C VAL A 97 -1.26 -9.11 1.73
N LEU A 98 -2.47 -8.58 1.96
CA LEU A 98 -2.71 -7.13 1.97
C LEU A 98 -2.64 -6.57 3.40
N LEU A 99 -1.67 -5.67 3.59
CA LEU A 99 -1.47 -4.88 4.79
C LEU A 99 -2.24 -3.56 4.68
N PHE A 100 -2.77 -3.10 5.81
CA PHE A 100 -3.40 -1.79 5.94
C PHE A 100 -3.19 -1.24 7.36
N ARG A 101 -2.82 0.04 7.49
CA ARG A 101 -2.73 0.71 8.80
C ARG A 101 -4.05 1.41 9.15
N SER A 102 -4.62 1.08 10.30
CA SER A 102 -5.84 1.72 10.84
C SER A 102 -5.56 2.15 12.26
N ASN A 103 -5.81 3.42 12.60
CA ASN A 103 -5.61 3.94 13.96
C ASN A 103 -4.23 3.52 14.52
N GLU A 104 -3.17 3.78 13.75
CA GLU A 104 -1.76 3.42 14.00
C GLU A 104 -1.44 1.90 14.03
N ASN A 105 -2.45 1.03 14.10
CA ASN A 105 -2.30 -0.42 14.16
C ASN A 105 -2.20 -1.05 12.77
N LEU A 106 -1.39 -2.11 12.65
CA LEU A 106 -1.26 -2.90 11.42
C LEU A 106 -2.34 -3.99 11.37
N HIS A 107 -3.13 -4.00 10.29
CA HIS A 107 -4.16 -4.99 10.05
C HIS A 107 -3.95 -5.73 8.73
N PHE A 108 -4.49 -6.94 8.68
CA PHE A 108 -4.55 -7.78 7.49
C PHE A 108 -5.98 -7.82 6.94
N LEU A 109 -6.13 -7.68 5.62
CA LEU A 109 -7.44 -7.75 4.97
C LEU A 109 -7.80 -9.21 4.61
N TYR A 110 -8.76 -9.78 5.34
CA TYR A 110 -9.19 -11.18 5.15
C TYR A 110 -10.44 -11.37 4.27
N ALA A 111 -11.42 -10.44 4.22
CA ALA A 111 -12.62 -10.67 3.40
C ALA A 111 -13.52 -9.46 3.01
N HIS A 112 -14.04 -9.57 1.79
CA HIS A 112 -15.43 -9.35 1.32
C HIS A 112 -16.10 -8.00 1.06
N ARG A 113 -15.80 -6.85 1.69
CA ARG A 113 -16.59 -5.63 1.36
C ARG A 113 -15.97 -4.25 1.60
N VAL A 114 -14.65 -4.16 1.74
CA VAL A 114 -13.99 -2.89 2.08
C VAL A 114 -13.07 -2.45 0.95
N PHE A 115 -13.56 -1.53 0.12
CA PHE A 115 -12.68 -0.69 -0.68
C PHE A 115 -11.88 0.17 0.29
N LYS A 116 -10.56 -0.02 0.32
CA LYS A 116 -9.63 0.83 1.05
C LYS A 116 -8.60 1.34 0.07
N HIS A 117 -8.26 2.62 0.20
CA HIS A 117 -7.04 3.15 -0.38
C HIS A 117 -5.87 2.45 0.29
N VAL A 118 -5.20 1.57 -0.44
CA VAL A 118 -3.99 0.89 0.00
C VAL A 118 -2.85 1.47 -0.81
N ALA A 119 -1.85 2.01 -0.12
CA ALA A 119 -0.55 2.28 -0.72
C ALA A 119 0.18 0.93 -0.88
N ALA A 120 0.15 0.38 -2.08
CA ALA A 120 0.69 -0.95 -2.38
C ALA A 120 1.99 -0.86 -3.18
N HIS A 121 2.95 -1.74 -2.86
CA HIS A 121 4.09 -1.98 -3.74
C HIS A 121 3.64 -2.87 -4.91
N VAL A 122 3.83 -2.37 -6.13
CA VAL A 122 3.62 -3.12 -7.36
C VAL A 122 4.87 -3.97 -7.64
N GLY A 123 4.70 -5.13 -8.28
CA GLY A 123 5.68 -6.23 -8.24
C GLY A 123 7.06 -5.90 -8.81
N MET A 124 8.06 -5.77 -7.91
CA MET A 124 9.50 -5.53 -8.18
C MET A 124 9.80 -4.42 -9.20
N LYS A 125 9.27 -3.23 -8.88
CA LYS A 125 9.13 -2.08 -9.78
C LYS A 125 8.63 -0.85 -8.97
N ILE A 126 9.18 0.40 -9.07
CA ILE A 126 8.72 1.64 -8.32
C ILE A 126 8.82 3.02 -9.08
N GLU A 127 7.85 3.36 -9.98
CA GLU A 127 7.36 4.67 -10.49
C GLU A 127 6.08 4.95 -9.67
N ILE A 128 5.49 6.14 -9.74
CA ILE A 128 4.35 6.46 -8.86
C ILE A 128 3.11 6.81 -9.69
N ALA A 129 2.17 5.85 -9.74
CA ALA A 129 0.81 6.05 -10.22
C ALA A 129 -0.09 6.53 -9.06
N PHE A 130 -0.62 7.75 -9.20
CA PHE A 130 -1.50 8.46 -8.27
C PHE A 130 -2.97 8.24 -8.61
#